data_AF-A0A441TN24-F1
#
_entry.id   AF-A0A441TN24-F1
#
_cell.length_a   1.000
_cell.length_b   1.000
_cell.length_c   1.000
_cell.angle_alpha   90.00
_cell.angle_beta   90.00
_cell.angle_gamma   90.00
#
_symmetry.space_group_name_H-M   'P 1'
#
loop_
_entity.id
_entity.type
_entity.pdbx_description
1 polymer ?
#
loop_
_entity_poly.entity_id
_entity_poly.type
_entity_poly.pdbx_seq_one_letter_code
_entity_poly.pdbx_strand_id
1 'polypeptide(L)'
;MTVNEIVKPGVGLLFMKIGTHANESLADIIARKTEEIRNTGFGMWGYGGNTCHPGSMVQPFARDFAQRGQTIYLCMEEMNSNHFGKGVAAEYSADGITWQEIPQTIEVRGSRYALIIDELREERFTLPLDQTRVPVGPSIGRLGSRYVKGRVDKACLEVLNAPELSNEADLNEREINLLARLKDPYAVFLRGQR
;
A
#
# COMPACT_ATOMS: atom_id res chain seq x y z
N MET A 1 4.51 8.15 16.74
CA MET A 1 4.13 9.03 15.62
C MET A 1 2.67 9.39 15.77
N THR A 2 2.29 10.59 15.36
CA THR A 2 0.89 11.04 15.42
C THR A 2 0.26 11.00 14.03
N VAL A 3 -1.06 10.88 13.94
CA VAL A 3 -1.81 10.96 12.66
C VAL A 3 -1.45 12.21 11.86
N ASN A 4 -1.19 13.32 12.55
CA ASN A 4 -0.75 14.58 11.95
C ASN A 4 0.58 14.48 11.21
N GLU A 5 1.42 13.48 11.47
CA GLU A 5 2.68 13.28 10.73
C GLU A 5 2.48 12.49 9.43
N ILE A 6 1.40 11.70 9.34
CA ILE A 6 1.03 10.86 8.20
C ILE A 6 0.16 11.65 7.20
N VAL A 7 -0.68 12.54 7.70
CA VAL A 7 -1.57 13.39 6.90
C VAL A 7 -1.20 14.87 7.10
N LYS A 8 0.04 15.22 6.77
CA LYS A 8 0.49 16.61 6.68
C LYS A 8 0.82 16.99 5.24
N PRO A 9 0.71 18.27 4.86
CA PRO A 9 1.08 18.70 3.53
C PRO A 9 2.49 18.28 3.11
N GLY A 10 2.62 17.89 1.84
CA GLY A 10 3.86 17.50 1.20
C GLY A 10 4.29 16.05 1.47
N VAL A 11 3.54 15.26 2.25
CA VAL A 11 3.88 13.84 2.47
C VAL A 11 3.33 12.92 1.41
N GLY A 12 4.11 11.88 1.09
CA GLY A 12 3.69 10.76 0.26
C GLY A 12 3.10 9.62 1.10
N LEU A 13 1.93 9.13 0.71
CA LEU A 13 1.33 7.89 1.24
C LEU A 13 0.84 6.98 0.11
N LEU A 14 0.79 5.69 0.40
CA LEU A 14 0.17 4.67 -0.44
C LEU A 14 -1.17 4.30 0.20
N PHE A 15 -2.26 4.47 -0.52
CA PHE A 15 -3.59 4.05 -0.08
C PHE A 15 -3.89 2.66 -0.65
N MET A 16 -4.51 1.78 0.15
CA MET A 16 -5.11 0.53 -0.33
C MET A 16 -6.43 0.21 0.37
N LYS A 17 -7.39 -0.34 -0.39
CA LYS A 17 -8.51 -1.08 0.16
C LYS A 17 -8.06 -2.51 0.37
N ILE A 18 -8.25 -3.01 1.57
CA ILE A 18 -7.88 -4.37 1.95
C ILE A 18 -9.13 -5.11 2.36
N GLY A 19 -9.21 -6.40 2.06
CA GLY A 19 -10.29 -7.20 2.58
C GLY A 19 -9.82 -8.44 3.29
N THR A 20 -10.76 -9.05 3.99
CA THR A 20 -10.58 -10.37 4.59
C THR A 20 -10.28 -11.38 3.48
N HIS A 21 -9.03 -11.82 3.42
CA HIS A 21 -8.62 -12.87 2.50
C HIS A 21 -8.86 -14.23 3.18
N ALA A 22 -9.52 -15.16 2.49
CA ALA A 22 -9.51 -16.59 2.81
C ALA A 22 -9.98 -17.01 4.22
N ASN A 23 -11.14 -16.54 4.70
CA ASN A 23 -11.68 -16.87 6.03
C ASN A 23 -10.75 -16.49 7.20
N GLU A 24 -9.71 -15.70 6.96
CA GLU A 24 -8.80 -15.15 7.96
C GLU A 24 -9.36 -13.78 8.42
N SER A 25 -9.49 -13.56 9.72
CA SER A 25 -9.89 -12.25 10.23
C SER A 25 -8.79 -11.22 9.98
N LEU A 26 -9.13 -9.93 9.99
CA LEU A 26 -8.10 -8.89 9.88
C LEU A 26 -7.04 -9.02 10.99
N ALA A 27 -7.47 -9.39 12.20
CA ALA A 27 -6.59 -9.63 13.34
C ALA A 27 -5.60 -10.78 13.09
N ASP A 28 -6.04 -11.87 12.48
CA ASP A 28 -5.18 -13.01 12.14
C ASP A 28 -4.15 -12.62 11.06
N ILE A 29 -4.57 -11.85 10.04
CA ILE A 29 -3.67 -11.30 9.02
C ILE A 29 -2.60 -10.43 9.69
N ILE A 30 -2.99 -9.54 10.60
CA ILE A 30 -2.06 -8.67 11.33
C ILE A 30 -1.08 -9.50 12.16
N ALA A 31 -1.58 -10.48 12.91
CA ALA A 31 -0.74 -11.34 13.75
C ALA A 31 0.32 -12.07 12.91
N ARG A 32 -0.10 -12.69 11.79
CA ARG A 32 0.80 -13.37 10.87
C ARG A 32 1.82 -12.43 10.24
N LYS A 33 1.39 -11.26 9.72
CA LYS A 33 2.29 -10.27 9.11
C LYS A 33 3.26 -9.66 10.11
N THR A 34 2.84 -9.49 11.37
CA THR A 34 3.71 -9.05 12.45
C THR A 34 4.78 -10.10 12.76
N GLU A 35 4.43 -11.38 12.72
CA GLU A 35 5.37 -12.49 12.90
C GLU A 35 6.37 -12.60 11.75
N GLU A 36 5.93 -12.37 10.50
CA GLU A 36 6.83 -12.26 9.34
C GLU A 36 7.92 -11.21 9.56
N ILE A 37 7.50 -10.00 9.98
CA ILE A 37 8.39 -8.87 10.27
C ILE A 37 9.34 -9.22 11.42
N ARG A 38 8.84 -9.84 12.50
CA ARG A 38 9.66 -10.23 13.66
C ARG A 38 10.75 -11.23 13.28
N ASN A 39 10.42 -12.26 12.51
CA ASN A 39 11.34 -13.35 12.20
C ASN A 39 12.32 -13.03 11.06
N THR A 40 11.93 -12.12 10.16
CA THR A 40 12.69 -11.86 8.92
C THR A 40 13.26 -10.44 8.87
N GLY A 41 12.76 -9.53 9.71
CA GLY A 41 13.07 -8.10 9.66
C GLY A 41 12.26 -7.32 8.60
N PHE A 42 11.31 -7.98 7.94
CA PHE A 42 10.32 -7.39 7.04
C PHE A 42 9.19 -8.40 6.76
N GLY A 43 8.04 -7.91 6.32
CA GLY A 43 6.91 -8.69 5.81
C GLY A 43 6.60 -8.29 4.37
N MET A 44 5.79 -9.11 3.69
CA MET A 44 5.37 -8.86 2.32
C MET A 44 3.84 -8.75 2.21
N TRP A 45 3.33 -7.61 1.77
CA TRP A 45 1.91 -7.41 1.53
C TRP A 45 1.56 -7.62 0.05
N GLY A 46 0.95 -8.76 -0.27
CA GLY A 46 0.62 -9.14 -1.63
C GLY A 46 -0.49 -8.29 -2.25
N TYR A 47 -0.34 -7.92 -3.52
CA TYR A 47 -1.37 -7.24 -4.30
C TYR A 47 -1.29 -7.58 -5.80
N GLY A 48 -2.32 -7.17 -6.56
CA GLY A 48 -2.43 -7.38 -8.00
C GLY A 48 -2.80 -6.12 -8.78
N GLY A 49 -3.04 -6.25 -10.08
CA GLY A 49 -3.52 -5.15 -10.94
C GLY A 49 -2.47 -4.08 -11.29
N ASN A 50 -2.80 -3.23 -12.27
CA ASN A 50 -1.79 -2.38 -12.94
C ASN A 50 -1.59 -0.99 -12.31
N THR A 51 -2.54 -0.48 -11.50
CA THR A 51 -2.52 0.91 -10.99
C THR A 51 -1.36 1.26 -10.04
N CYS A 52 -0.71 0.25 -9.46
CA CYS A 52 0.44 0.41 -8.55
C CYS A 52 1.53 -0.58 -8.94
N HIS A 53 1.88 -0.66 -10.22
CA HIS A 53 2.97 -1.52 -10.68
C HIS A 53 4.30 -1.19 -9.96
N PRO A 54 5.11 -2.20 -9.52
CA PRO A 54 6.30 -1.95 -8.71
C PRO A 54 7.27 -0.94 -9.35
N GLY A 55 7.78 -1.25 -10.55
CA GLY A 55 8.88 -0.47 -11.15
C GLY A 55 8.46 0.86 -11.77
N SER A 56 7.19 1.04 -12.14
CA SER A 56 6.72 2.24 -12.86
C SER A 56 5.86 3.19 -12.03
N MET A 57 5.39 2.74 -10.87
CA MET A 57 4.51 3.52 -9.99
C MET A 57 5.07 3.60 -8.57
N VAL A 58 5.10 2.47 -7.85
CA VAL A 58 5.35 2.48 -6.39
C VAL A 58 6.80 2.81 -6.06
N GLN A 59 7.76 2.18 -6.74
CA GLN A 59 9.18 2.41 -6.46
C GLN A 59 9.62 3.84 -6.80
N PRO A 60 9.31 4.41 -7.99
CA PRO A 60 9.67 5.79 -8.29
C PRO A 60 9.03 6.78 -7.31
N PHE A 61 7.75 6.58 -6.97
CA PHE A 61 7.05 7.38 -5.97
C PHE A 61 7.76 7.32 -4.61
N ALA A 62 7.96 6.13 -4.06
CA ALA A 62 8.53 6.00 -2.73
C ALA A 62 9.97 6.51 -2.66
N ARG A 63 10.78 6.29 -3.71
CA ARG A 63 12.15 6.81 -3.78
C ARG A 63 12.18 8.35 -3.79
N ASP A 64 11.30 9.01 -4.53
CA ASP A 64 11.23 10.48 -4.58
C ASP A 64 10.92 11.07 -3.19
N PHE A 65 9.94 10.53 -2.47
CA PHE A 65 9.63 10.99 -1.12
C PHE A 65 10.71 10.62 -0.09
N ALA A 66 11.32 9.43 -0.22
CA ALA A 66 12.43 9.02 0.64
C ALA A 66 13.67 9.92 0.48
N GLN A 67 13.97 10.36 -0.75
CA GLN A 67 15.05 11.33 -1.02
C GLN A 67 14.80 12.70 -0.35
N ARG A 68 13.54 13.04 -0.07
CA ARG A 68 13.15 14.24 0.69
C ARG A 68 13.15 13.99 2.21
N GLY A 69 13.71 12.86 2.66
CA GLY A 69 13.78 12.48 4.07
C GLY A 69 12.45 12.01 4.66
N GLN A 70 11.50 11.60 3.82
CA GLN A 70 10.18 11.17 4.29
C GLN A 70 10.05 9.65 4.40
N THR A 71 9.25 9.22 5.36
CA THR A 71 8.81 7.84 5.49
C THR A 71 7.50 7.66 4.73
N ILE A 72 7.40 6.59 3.95
CA ILE A 72 6.19 6.29 3.19
C ILE A 72 5.37 5.26 3.96
N TYR A 73 4.11 5.61 4.20
CA TYR A 73 3.15 4.71 4.84
C TYR A 73 2.16 4.14 3.84
N LEU A 74 1.80 2.89 4.04
CA LEU A 74 0.64 2.23 3.49
C LEU A 74 -0.54 2.45 4.46
N CYS A 75 -1.53 3.24 4.02
CA CYS A 75 -2.79 3.48 4.71
C CYS A 75 -3.86 2.55 4.14
N MET A 76 -4.48 1.73 4.99
CA MET A 76 -5.39 0.67 4.56
C MET A 76 -6.82 0.88 5.08
N GLU A 77 -7.77 0.97 4.14
CA GLU A 77 -9.23 0.94 4.38
C GLU A 77 -9.69 -0.52 4.39
N GLU A 78 -10.27 -0.98 5.50
CA GLU A 78 -10.88 -2.30 5.57
C GLU A 78 -12.17 -2.34 4.75
N MET A 79 -12.34 -3.39 3.94
CA MET A 79 -13.57 -3.66 3.21
C MET A 79 -13.89 -5.15 3.13
N ASN A 80 -15.17 -5.48 2.90
CA ASN A 80 -15.56 -6.85 2.60
C ASN A 80 -15.14 -7.18 1.16
N SER A 81 -14.11 -8.01 0.99
CA SER A 81 -13.63 -8.46 -0.33
C SER A 81 -13.72 -9.98 -0.46
N ASN A 82 -14.12 -10.48 -1.63
CA ASN A 82 -14.22 -11.91 -1.93
C ASN A 82 -13.09 -12.40 -2.85
N HIS A 83 -11.92 -11.73 -2.86
CA HIS A 83 -10.81 -12.10 -3.74
C HIS A 83 -9.85 -13.08 -3.06
N PHE A 84 -9.72 -14.27 -3.65
CA PHE A 84 -8.90 -15.36 -3.11
C PHE A 84 -7.74 -15.68 -4.06
N GLY A 85 -6.53 -15.33 -3.61
CA GLY A 85 -5.30 -15.76 -4.27
C GLY A 85 -4.96 -17.21 -3.94
N LYS A 86 -4.76 -18.06 -4.95
CA LYS A 86 -4.25 -19.43 -4.77
C LYS A 86 -2.74 -19.49 -5.02
N GLY A 87 -2.06 -20.39 -4.29
CA GLY A 87 -0.62 -20.62 -4.38
C GLY A 87 0.21 -19.62 -3.57
N VAL A 88 1.31 -20.09 -3.00
CA VAL A 88 2.29 -19.27 -2.26
C VAL A 88 3.44 -18.95 -3.21
N ALA A 89 3.78 -17.67 -3.37
CA ALA A 89 4.92 -17.27 -4.20
C ALA A 89 6.22 -17.86 -3.66
N ALA A 90 7.13 -18.24 -4.57
CA ALA A 90 8.42 -18.84 -4.21
C ALA A 90 9.57 -17.83 -4.26
N GLU A 91 9.51 -16.87 -5.19
CA GLU A 91 10.60 -15.91 -5.43
C GLU A 91 10.07 -14.48 -5.56
N TYR A 92 10.93 -13.52 -5.25
CA TYR A 92 10.67 -12.10 -5.43
C TYR A 92 11.84 -11.39 -6.13
N SER A 93 11.55 -10.24 -6.73
CA SER A 93 12.54 -9.41 -7.42
C SER A 93 12.21 -7.92 -7.31
N ALA A 94 13.22 -7.09 -7.10
CA ALA A 94 13.04 -5.64 -7.08
C ALA A 94 12.98 -5.04 -8.51
N ASP A 95 13.70 -5.64 -9.46
CA ASP A 95 13.87 -5.13 -10.83
C ASP A 95 13.15 -5.99 -11.90
N GLY A 96 12.62 -7.14 -11.51
CA GLY A 96 12.02 -8.13 -12.41
C GLY A 96 13.04 -9.00 -13.16
N ILE A 97 14.34 -8.83 -12.88
CA ILE A 97 15.45 -9.50 -13.58
C ILE A 97 16.22 -10.39 -12.60
N THR A 98 16.58 -9.85 -11.44
CA THR A 98 17.33 -10.54 -10.38
C THR A 98 16.35 -11.10 -9.36
N TRP A 99 16.27 -12.42 -9.26
CA TRP A 99 15.30 -13.10 -8.42
C TRP A 99 15.96 -13.73 -7.19
N GLN A 100 15.25 -13.66 -6.08
CA GLN A 100 15.66 -14.18 -4.79
C GLN A 100 14.54 -15.04 -4.22
N GLU A 101 14.89 -16.07 -3.46
CA GLU A 101 13.91 -16.88 -2.74
C GLU A 101 13.19 -16.05 -1.67
N ILE A 102 11.87 -16.22 -1.56
CA ILE A 102 11.11 -15.66 -0.46
C ILE A 102 11.43 -16.47 0.79
N PRO A 103 11.83 -15.83 1.91
CA PRO A 103 12.09 -16.53 3.16
C PRO A 103 10.92 -17.42 3.58
N GLN A 104 11.21 -18.61 4.11
CA GLN A 104 10.16 -19.59 4.47
C GLN A 104 9.17 -19.04 5.52
N THR A 105 9.62 -18.07 6.32
CA THR A 105 8.84 -17.32 7.31
C THR A 105 7.81 -16.37 6.71
N ILE A 106 7.86 -16.09 5.39
CA ILE A 106 6.96 -15.15 4.70
C ILE A 106 6.02 -15.89 3.77
N GLU A 107 4.73 -15.58 3.87
CA GLU A 107 3.71 -16.11 2.97
C GLU A 107 2.99 -15.00 2.19
N VAL A 108 3.12 -15.06 0.87
CA VAL A 108 2.38 -14.19 -0.06
C VAL A 108 1.57 -15.05 -1.00
N ARG A 109 0.24 -14.91 -0.95
CA ARG A 109 -0.70 -15.79 -1.65
C ARG A 109 -1.31 -15.11 -2.87
N GLY A 110 -1.33 -15.84 -3.99
CA GLY A 110 -1.95 -15.48 -5.28
C GLY A 110 -1.83 -14.03 -5.72
N SER A 111 -0.68 -13.43 -5.44
CA SER A 111 -0.37 -12.03 -5.78
C SER A 111 0.71 -12.01 -6.86
N ARG A 112 0.67 -11.01 -7.74
CA ARG A 112 1.73 -10.79 -8.74
C ARG A 112 2.85 -9.90 -8.21
N TYR A 113 2.52 -9.04 -7.26
CA TYR A 113 3.42 -8.06 -6.66
C TYR A 113 3.27 -8.12 -5.14
N ALA A 114 4.26 -7.61 -4.42
CA ALA A 114 4.13 -7.34 -3.00
C ALA A 114 4.71 -5.98 -2.64
N LEU A 115 4.18 -5.36 -1.58
CA LEU A 115 4.86 -4.30 -0.87
C LEU A 115 5.77 -4.89 0.19
N ILE A 116 6.91 -4.26 0.42
CA ILE A 116 7.81 -4.63 1.52
C ILE A 116 7.52 -3.70 2.69
N ILE A 117 7.17 -4.29 3.84
CA ILE A 117 6.82 -3.56 5.05
C ILE A 117 7.73 -3.98 6.20
N ASP A 118 8.07 -3.05 7.09
CA ASP A 118 8.88 -3.35 8.29
C ASP A 118 8.23 -2.94 9.61
N GLU A 119 7.00 -2.42 9.53
CA GLU A 119 6.13 -2.13 10.65
C GLU A 119 4.69 -2.31 10.19
N LEU A 120 3.83 -2.89 11.04
CA LEU A 120 2.40 -3.00 10.83
C LEU A 120 1.70 -2.75 12.17
N ARG A 121 0.68 -1.90 12.17
CA ARG A 121 -0.13 -1.64 13.36
C ARG A 121 -1.56 -1.22 13.02
N GLU A 122 -2.46 -1.48 13.95
CA GLU A 122 -3.79 -0.87 13.97
C GLU A 122 -3.67 0.64 14.21
N GLU A 123 -4.35 1.41 13.38
CA GLU A 123 -4.35 2.87 13.44
C GLU A 123 -5.67 3.35 12.84
N ARG A 124 -6.41 4.20 13.57
CA ARG A 124 -7.72 4.70 13.13
C ARG A 124 -7.67 6.19 12.88
N PHE A 125 -7.90 6.59 11.64
CA PHE A 125 -8.04 8.00 11.26
C PHE A 125 -8.76 8.14 9.93
N THR A 126 -9.13 9.38 9.62
CA THR A 126 -9.75 9.74 8.35
C THR A 126 -8.72 10.31 7.38
N LEU A 127 -8.67 9.76 6.17
CA LEU A 127 -7.87 10.29 5.07
C LEU A 127 -8.75 11.18 4.15
N PRO A 128 -8.53 12.51 4.12
CA PRO A 128 -9.26 13.43 3.23
C PRO A 128 -8.72 13.33 1.80
N LEU A 129 -9.40 12.60 0.90
CA LEU A 129 -8.88 12.37 -0.46
C LEU A 129 -8.92 13.62 -1.34
N ASP A 130 -9.76 14.60 -1.02
CA ASP A 130 -9.81 15.93 -1.63
C ASP A 130 -8.60 16.80 -1.26
N GLN A 131 -7.84 16.42 -0.23
CA GLN A 131 -6.54 17.00 0.10
C GLN A 131 -5.38 16.16 -0.46
N THR A 132 -5.61 15.31 -1.45
CA THR A 132 -4.55 14.49 -2.04
C THR A 132 -4.54 14.55 -3.55
N ARG A 133 -3.39 14.31 -4.17
CA ARG A 133 -3.27 14.12 -5.62
C ARG A 133 -2.38 12.93 -5.97
N VAL A 134 -2.52 12.42 -7.18
CA VAL A 134 -1.60 11.42 -7.73
C VAL A 134 -0.32 12.12 -8.20
N PRO A 135 0.87 11.79 -7.66
CA PRO A 135 2.13 12.45 -8.04
C PRO A 135 2.94 11.66 -9.08
N VAL A 136 2.49 10.47 -9.49
CA VAL A 136 3.27 9.56 -10.36
C VAL A 136 2.39 8.91 -11.44
N GLY A 137 2.99 8.62 -12.59
CA GLY A 137 2.38 7.82 -13.65
C GLY A 137 1.35 8.56 -14.52
N PRO A 138 0.56 7.82 -15.33
CA PRO A 138 -0.30 8.41 -16.36
C PRO A 138 -1.43 9.32 -15.85
N SER A 139 -1.77 9.21 -14.56
CA SER A 139 -2.82 10.02 -13.91
C SER A 139 -2.25 11.12 -13.01
N ILE A 140 -0.99 11.51 -13.21
CA ILE A 140 -0.35 12.58 -12.44
C ILE A 140 -1.20 13.86 -12.41
N GLY A 141 -1.27 14.50 -11.25
CA GLY A 141 -2.07 15.70 -11.00
C GLY A 141 -3.55 15.45 -10.75
N ARG A 142 -4.06 14.22 -10.95
CA ARG A 142 -5.46 13.90 -10.66
C ARG A 142 -5.72 13.92 -9.16
N LEU A 143 -6.79 14.60 -8.76
CA LEU A 143 -7.27 14.65 -7.37
C LEU A 143 -7.57 13.24 -6.85
N GLY A 144 -7.17 12.94 -5.61
CA GLY A 144 -7.33 11.63 -4.99
C GLY A 144 -8.78 11.20 -4.92
N SER A 145 -9.70 12.10 -4.57
CA SER A 145 -11.14 11.85 -4.56
C SER A 145 -11.70 11.41 -5.92
N ARG A 146 -11.15 11.95 -7.01
CA ARG A 146 -11.52 11.58 -8.39
C ARG A 146 -10.81 10.33 -8.89
N TYR A 147 -9.66 10.00 -8.32
CA TYR A 147 -8.86 8.83 -8.70
C TYR A 147 -9.34 7.58 -7.97
N VAL A 148 -9.52 7.67 -6.66
CA VAL A 148 -9.99 6.60 -5.76
C VAL A 148 -11.53 6.54 -5.78
N LYS A 149 -12.10 6.38 -6.98
CA LYS A 149 -13.55 6.24 -7.21
C LYS A 149 -13.86 4.85 -7.78
N GLY A 150 -14.98 4.27 -7.36
CA GLY A 150 -15.42 2.95 -7.83
C GLY A 150 -14.43 1.82 -7.49
N ARG A 151 -13.94 1.13 -8.52
CA ARG A 151 -13.12 -0.09 -8.41
C ARG A 151 -11.63 0.15 -8.13
N VAL A 152 -11.18 1.40 -8.07
CA VAL A 152 -9.80 1.69 -7.68
C VAL A 152 -9.63 1.37 -6.20
N ASP A 153 -8.76 0.41 -5.94
CA ASP A 153 -8.45 -0.15 -4.63
C ASP A 153 -7.07 0.28 -4.13
N LYS A 154 -6.29 1.03 -4.92
CA LYS A 154 -4.95 1.47 -4.54
C LYS A 154 -4.48 2.69 -5.31
N ALA A 155 -3.72 3.54 -4.61
CA ALA A 155 -3.21 4.78 -5.17
C ALA A 155 -1.93 5.23 -4.45
N CYS A 156 -0.95 5.73 -5.20
CA CYS A 156 0.12 6.56 -4.64
C CYS A 156 -0.40 8.00 -4.58
N LEU A 157 -0.32 8.63 -3.41
CA LEU A 157 -0.92 9.94 -3.14
C LEU A 157 0.09 10.86 -2.45
N GLU A 158 0.03 12.14 -2.81
CA GLU A 158 0.69 13.24 -2.11
C GLU A 158 -0.37 14.09 -1.41
N VAL A 159 -0.15 14.44 -0.14
CA VAL A 159 -1.03 15.32 0.63
C VAL A 159 -0.74 16.79 0.28
N LEU A 160 -1.79 17.56 0.00
CA LEU A 160 -1.72 18.97 -0.40
C LEU A 160 -1.79 19.92 0.80
N ASN A 161 -1.41 21.18 0.59
CA ASN A 161 -1.49 22.24 1.60
C ASN A 161 -2.92 22.54 2.06
N ALA A 162 -3.90 22.40 1.16
CA ALA A 162 -5.30 22.60 1.43
C ALA A 162 -6.14 21.64 0.56
N PRO A 163 -7.36 21.28 1.01
CA PRO A 163 -8.30 20.54 0.18
C PRO A 163 -8.66 21.31 -1.09
N GLU A 164 -8.81 20.62 -2.21
CA GLU A 164 -9.37 21.22 -3.42
C GLU A 164 -10.90 21.24 -3.32
N LEU A 165 -11.48 22.45 -3.41
CA LEU A 165 -12.93 22.62 -3.46
C LEU A 165 -13.48 21.97 -4.74
N SER A 166 -14.32 20.96 -4.54
CA SER A 166 -15.03 20.27 -5.60
C SER A 166 -16.51 20.63 -5.51
N ASN A 167 -17.18 20.79 -6.66
CA ASN A 167 -18.63 20.96 -6.71
C ASN A 167 -19.40 19.66 -6.41
N GLU A 168 -18.72 18.52 -6.23
CA GLU A 168 -19.33 17.27 -5.77
C GLU A 168 -19.55 17.35 -4.25
N ALA A 169 -20.79 17.06 -3.80
CA ALA A 169 -21.27 17.29 -2.44
C ALA A 169 -20.78 16.25 -1.41
N ASP A 170 -20.20 15.13 -1.85
CA ASP A 170 -19.79 14.06 -0.95
C ASP A 170 -18.38 14.34 -0.39
N LEU A 171 -18.29 14.36 0.94
CA LEU A 171 -17.00 14.32 1.65
C LEU A 171 -16.26 13.05 1.22
N ASN A 172 -15.19 13.22 0.44
CA ASN A 172 -14.41 12.11 -0.11
C ASN A 172 -13.37 11.63 0.91
N GLU A 173 -13.86 11.29 2.10
CA GLU A 173 -13.09 10.80 3.22
C GLU A 173 -13.00 9.27 3.19
N ARG A 174 -11.87 8.71 3.63
CA ARG A 174 -11.67 7.27 3.79
C ARG A 174 -11.30 6.94 5.22
N GLU A 175 -12.00 5.98 5.81
CA GLU A 175 -11.59 5.42 7.10
C GLU A 175 -10.36 4.53 6.88
N ILE A 176 -9.30 4.81 7.63
CA ILE A 176 -8.10 3.99 7.68
C ILE A 176 -8.14 3.20 8.98
N ASN A 177 -7.87 1.89 8.88
CA ASN A 177 -7.91 0.95 10.01
C ASN A 177 -6.53 0.35 10.30
N LEU A 178 -5.66 0.31 9.28
CA LEU A 178 -4.29 -0.19 9.41
C LEU A 178 -3.28 0.74 8.76
N LEU A 179 -2.10 0.75 9.37
CA LEU A 179 -0.94 1.45 8.84
C LEU A 179 0.25 0.50 8.79
N ALA A 180 0.96 0.50 7.68
CA ALA A 180 2.24 -0.18 7.55
C ALA A 180 3.31 0.77 7.04
N ARG A 181 4.54 0.64 7.54
CA ARG A 181 5.68 1.41 7.04
C ARG A 181 6.30 0.67 5.87
N LEU A 182 6.47 1.34 4.73
CA LEU A 182 7.14 0.76 3.59
C LEU A 182 8.65 0.81 3.77
N LYS A 183 9.33 -0.27 3.37
CA LYS A 183 10.78 -0.43 3.42
C LYS A 183 11.33 -0.67 2.01
N ASP A 184 12.49 -0.11 1.67
CA ASP A 184 13.15 -0.36 0.37
C ASP A 184 13.28 -1.89 0.14
N PRO A 185 12.97 -2.40 -1.06
CA PRO A 185 12.68 -1.70 -2.32
C PRO A 185 11.23 -1.20 -2.49
N TYR A 186 10.43 -1.11 -1.41
CA TYR A 186 9.05 -0.63 -1.32
C TYR A 186 8.00 -1.53 -1.99
N ALA A 187 8.26 -1.97 -3.21
CA ALA A 187 7.45 -2.94 -3.93
C ALA A 187 8.34 -3.90 -4.73
N VAL A 188 7.87 -5.12 -4.94
CA VAL A 188 8.59 -6.19 -5.63
C VAL A 188 7.67 -6.97 -6.56
N PHE A 189 8.26 -7.59 -7.57
CA PHE A 189 7.66 -8.61 -8.42
C PHE A 189 7.69 -9.96 -7.71
N LEU A 190 6.66 -10.78 -7.93
CA LEU A 190 6.57 -12.15 -7.40
C LEU A 190 6.49 -13.16 -8.55
N ARG A 191 7.08 -14.34 -8.35
CA ARG A 191 6.93 -15.46 -9.28
C ARG A 191 7.05 -16.81 -8.57
N GLY A 192 6.81 -17.87 -9.34
CA GLY A 192 6.91 -19.25 -8.88
C GLY A 192 5.79 -19.63 -7.92
N GLN A 193 5.71 -20.92 -7.61
CA GLN A 193 4.83 -21.45 -6.58
C GLN A 193 5.58 -22.50 -5.77
N ARG A 194 5.38 -22.47 -4.44
CA ARG A 194 5.88 -23.47 -3.49
C ARG A 194 4.72 -24.13 -2.75
#